data_AF-A0A7Y8I9W4-F1
#
_entry.id   AF-A0A7Y8I9W4-F1
#
_cell.length_a   1.000
_cell.length_b   1.000
_cell.length_c   1.000
_cell.angle_alpha   90.00
_cell.angle_beta   90.00
_cell.angle_gamma   90.00
#
_symmetry.space_group_name_H-M   'P 1'
#
loop_
_entity.id
_entity.type
_entity.pdbx_description
1 polymer ?
#
loop_
_entity_poly.entity_id
_entity_poly.type
_entity_poly.pdbx_seq_one_letter_code
_entity_poly.pdbx_strand_id
1 'polypeptide(L)'
;MSEYLLINLFIVIVPLILIFEQKLKFYKKLPAVLVSISVVSTAYIIWDSLAAKAGDWAFNQKFLIGNYFFDLPIEEILFFITVPYSIIFIYETAKFYLKEQEIFFSRYIYFAVMFLLSGGIILFAHQNYTMIVLVFCFMFFVLAVFIFPPILKSKIFWITILISYIPFLIVNYILTSLPIVTYNSSAIWGNRFLTIPFEDFFYSFSMTSLWLLVYLIADRKLKWQRKE
;
A
#
# COMPACT_ATOMS: atom_id res chain seq x y z
N MET A 1 -22.40 12.77 -7.78
CA MET A 1 -22.01 11.35 -7.75
C MET A 1 -20.60 11.33 -7.20
N SER A 2 -20.28 10.52 -6.19
CA SER A 2 -18.92 10.53 -5.61
C SER A 2 -17.92 9.91 -6.57
N GLU A 3 -17.08 10.73 -7.20
CA GLU A 3 -15.98 10.29 -8.06
C GLU A 3 -15.02 9.39 -7.29
N TYR A 4 -14.82 9.65 -5.99
CA TYR A 4 -13.94 8.81 -5.18
C TYR A 4 -14.53 7.40 -4.95
N LEU A 5 -15.85 7.28 -4.80
CA LEU A 5 -16.48 5.96 -4.72
C LEU A 5 -16.36 5.19 -6.04
N LEU A 6 -16.44 5.88 -7.19
CA LEU A 6 -16.23 5.25 -8.49
C LEU A 6 -14.81 4.73 -8.68
N ILE A 7 -13.81 5.47 -8.17
CA ILE A 7 -12.41 5.02 -8.15
C ILE A 7 -12.29 3.72 -7.35
N ASN A 8 -12.88 3.67 -6.16
CA ASN A 8 -12.92 2.46 -5.33
C ASN A 8 -13.53 1.26 -6.07
N LEU A 9 -14.66 1.48 -6.76
CA LEU A 9 -15.31 0.44 -7.56
C LEU A 9 -14.41 -0.02 -8.71
N PHE A 10 -13.79 0.90 -9.43
CA PHE A 10 -12.88 0.61 -10.54
C PHE A 10 -11.69 -0.23 -10.10
N ILE A 11 -11.11 0.07 -8.93
CA ILE A 11 -9.99 -0.71 -8.36
C ILE A 11 -10.38 -2.16 -8.15
N VAL A 12 -11.55 -2.41 -7.54
CA VAL A 12 -11.89 -3.72 -6.99
C VAL A 12 -12.71 -4.59 -7.95
N ILE A 13 -13.34 -4.02 -8.99
CA ILE A 13 -14.31 -4.73 -9.84
C ILE A 13 -13.71 -5.98 -10.52
N VAL A 14 -12.49 -5.88 -11.07
CA VAL A 14 -11.84 -7.01 -11.75
C VAL A 14 -11.48 -8.12 -10.74
N PRO A 15 -10.79 -7.83 -9.62
CA PRO A 15 -10.56 -8.81 -8.56
C PRO A 15 -11.83 -9.45 -7.98
N LEU A 16 -12.94 -8.71 -7.88
CA LEU A 16 -14.22 -9.25 -7.39
C LEU A 16 -14.84 -10.22 -8.39
N ILE A 17 -14.85 -9.89 -9.68
CA ILE A 17 -15.38 -10.79 -10.72
C ILE A 17 -14.57 -12.09 -10.77
N LEU A 18 -13.25 -12.00 -10.63
CA LEU A 18 -12.33 -13.13 -10.77
C LEU A 18 -12.08 -13.91 -9.45
N ILE A 19 -12.76 -13.56 -8.36
CA ILE A 19 -12.58 -14.25 -7.06
C ILE A 19 -12.91 -15.74 -7.11
N PHE A 20 -13.91 -16.11 -7.93
CA PHE A 20 -14.39 -17.48 -8.09
C PHE A 20 -13.67 -18.25 -9.20
N GLU A 21 -12.65 -17.66 -9.83
CA GLU A 21 -11.85 -18.32 -10.84
C GLU A 21 -11.23 -19.61 -10.26
N GLN A 22 -11.66 -20.74 -10.81
CA GLN A 22 -11.42 -22.06 -10.21
C GLN A 22 -9.93 -22.42 -10.22
N LYS A 23 -9.15 -21.82 -11.12
CA LYS A 23 -7.70 -22.01 -11.21
C LYS A 23 -6.95 -21.29 -10.10
N LEU A 24 -7.34 -20.06 -9.76
CA LEU A 24 -6.69 -19.25 -8.73
C LEU A 24 -7.16 -19.64 -7.32
N LYS A 25 -8.42 -20.04 -7.15
CA LYS A 25 -9.04 -20.37 -5.85
C LYS A 25 -8.78 -19.29 -4.79
N PHE A 26 -8.84 -18.02 -5.18
CA PHE A 26 -8.52 -16.88 -4.33
C PHE A 26 -9.39 -16.82 -3.08
N TYR A 27 -10.63 -17.29 -3.16
CA TYR A 27 -11.53 -17.44 -1.99
C TYR A 27 -10.91 -18.22 -0.82
N LYS A 28 -9.99 -19.17 -1.06
CA LYS A 28 -9.30 -19.93 0.02
C LYS A 28 -8.25 -19.10 0.77
N LYS A 29 -7.85 -17.95 0.21
CA LYS A 29 -6.85 -17.02 0.73
C LYS A 29 -7.47 -15.87 1.51
N LEU A 30 -8.78 -15.68 1.43
CA LEU A 30 -9.51 -14.60 2.10
C LEU A 30 -9.17 -14.45 3.58
N PRO A 31 -9.00 -15.52 4.39
CA PRO A 31 -8.60 -15.35 5.78
C PRO A 31 -7.23 -14.64 5.94
N ALA A 32 -6.24 -14.98 5.11
CA ALA A 32 -4.94 -14.31 5.13
C ALA A 32 -5.01 -12.88 4.57
N VAL A 33 -5.85 -12.65 3.56
CA VAL A 33 -6.12 -11.32 3.00
C VAL A 33 -6.73 -10.42 4.07
N LEU A 34 -7.76 -10.89 4.77
CA LEU A 34 -8.42 -10.14 5.84
C LEU A 34 -7.47 -9.81 6.98
N VAL A 35 -6.60 -10.75 7.40
CA VAL A 35 -5.57 -10.47 8.41
C VAL A 35 -4.63 -9.36 7.93
N SER A 36 -4.18 -9.41 6.68
CA SER A 36 -3.29 -8.39 6.12
C SER A 36 -3.94 -7.01 6.07
N ILE A 37 -5.15 -6.93 5.51
CA ILE A 37 -5.94 -5.69 5.44
C ILE A 37 -6.15 -5.15 6.85
N SER A 38 -6.69 -5.94 7.77
CA SER A 38 -7.00 -5.47 9.12
C SER A 38 -5.77 -4.95 9.87
N VAL A 39 -4.62 -5.63 9.78
CA VAL A 39 -3.42 -5.22 10.53
C VAL A 39 -2.81 -3.95 9.94
N VAL A 40 -2.55 -3.94 8.63
CA VAL A 40 -1.81 -2.84 8.00
C VAL A 40 -2.73 -1.65 7.78
N SER A 41 -3.92 -1.86 7.22
CA SER A 41 -4.85 -0.76 6.94
C SER A 41 -5.29 -0.04 8.20
N THR A 42 -5.43 -0.72 9.35
CA THR A 42 -5.72 -0.02 10.61
C THR A 42 -4.61 0.94 11.00
N ALA A 43 -3.34 0.51 10.90
CA ALA A 43 -2.21 1.37 11.24
C ALA A 43 -2.15 2.61 10.32
N TYR A 44 -2.39 2.41 9.03
CA TYR A 44 -2.42 3.51 8.07
C TYR A 44 -3.64 4.41 8.23
N ILE A 45 -4.85 3.89 8.48
CA ILE A 45 -6.05 4.69 8.76
C ILE A 45 -5.86 5.57 9.98
N ILE A 46 -5.24 5.04 11.05
CA ILE A 46 -4.96 5.83 12.26
C ILE A 46 -4.04 6.99 11.91
N TRP A 47 -2.95 6.73 11.19
CA TRP A 47 -2.04 7.79 10.77
C TRP A 47 -2.72 8.77 9.81
N ASP A 48 -3.50 8.27 8.86
CA ASP A 48 -4.16 9.05 7.82
C ASP A 48 -5.16 10.04 8.44
N SER A 49 -5.92 9.59 9.44
CA SER A 49 -6.79 10.41 10.29
C SER A 49 -6.01 11.52 11.03
N LEU A 50 -4.84 11.18 11.60
CA LEU A 50 -4.01 12.15 12.32
C LEU A 50 -3.41 13.19 11.38
N ALA A 51 -2.98 12.79 10.19
CA ALA A 51 -2.44 13.68 9.16
C ALA A 51 -3.52 14.61 8.59
N ALA A 52 -4.73 14.09 8.34
CA ALA A 52 -5.89 14.90 7.95
C ALA A 52 -6.24 15.95 9.03
N LYS A 53 -6.20 15.57 10.31
CA LYS A 53 -6.38 16.50 11.44
C LYS A 53 -5.28 17.55 11.55
N ALA A 54 -4.04 17.16 11.30
CA ALA A 54 -2.89 18.06 11.31
C ALA A 54 -2.90 19.04 10.13
N GLY A 55 -3.76 18.82 9.13
CA GLY A 55 -3.83 19.61 7.92
C GLY A 55 -2.69 19.32 6.95
N ASP A 56 -2.11 18.12 7.00
CA ASP A 56 -1.08 17.66 6.05
C ASP A 56 -1.71 17.41 4.67
N TRP A 57 -2.97 16.96 4.64
CA TRP A 57 -3.84 16.99 3.46
C TRP A 57 -5.30 17.17 3.84
N ALA A 58 -6.12 17.43 2.84
CA ALA A 58 -7.56 17.63 2.98
C ALA A 58 -8.32 16.91 1.86
N PHE A 59 -9.58 16.58 2.15
CA PHE A 59 -10.49 15.91 1.23
C PHE A 59 -11.58 16.88 0.74
N ASN A 60 -11.74 16.99 -0.56
CA ASN A 60 -12.69 17.93 -1.15
C ASN A 60 -14.10 17.33 -1.21
N GLN A 61 -15.01 17.88 -0.39
CA GLN A 61 -16.40 17.43 -0.26
C GLN A 61 -17.18 17.36 -1.58
N LYS A 62 -16.80 18.14 -2.61
CA LYS A 62 -17.45 18.11 -3.92
C LYS A 62 -17.44 16.71 -4.56
N PHE A 63 -16.40 15.92 -4.30
CA PHE A 63 -16.17 14.62 -4.93
C PHE A 63 -16.52 13.44 -4.02
N LEU A 64 -17.15 13.72 -2.87
CA LEU A 64 -17.42 12.75 -1.80
C LEU A 64 -18.93 12.62 -1.56
N ILE A 65 -19.33 11.54 -0.90
CA ILE A 65 -20.68 11.36 -0.37
C ILE A 65 -20.95 12.30 0.81
N GLY A 66 -19.89 12.66 1.57
CA GLY A 66 -19.97 13.56 2.71
C GLY A 66 -20.08 12.86 4.08
N ASN A 67 -20.02 11.53 4.13
CA ASN A 67 -19.95 10.79 5.38
C ASN A 67 -18.49 10.59 5.82
N TYR A 68 -18.21 10.92 7.08
CA TYR A 68 -16.86 10.84 7.66
C TYR A 68 -16.82 9.88 8.85
N PHE A 69 -15.69 9.21 9.02
CA PHE A 69 -15.37 8.37 10.17
C PHE A 69 -13.89 8.52 10.49
N PHE A 70 -13.54 8.76 11.75
CA PHE A 70 -12.18 9.18 12.14
C PHE A 70 -11.64 10.33 11.28
N ASP A 71 -12.47 11.32 10.94
CA ASP A 71 -12.07 12.50 10.14
C ASP A 71 -11.63 12.19 8.70
N LEU A 72 -11.83 10.95 8.26
CA LEU A 72 -11.64 10.49 6.91
C LEU A 72 -12.98 10.26 6.23
N PRO A 73 -13.14 10.60 4.94
CA PRO A 73 -14.34 10.24 4.21
C PRO A 73 -14.44 8.71 4.09
N ILE A 74 -15.67 8.20 4.03
CA ILE A 74 -15.91 6.75 3.92
C ILE A 74 -15.21 6.14 2.70
N GLU A 75 -15.07 6.90 1.61
CA GLU A 75 -14.35 6.49 0.41
C GLU A 75 -12.86 6.26 0.65
N GLU A 76 -12.21 7.04 1.51
CA GLU A 76 -10.82 6.84 1.90
C GLU A 76 -10.67 5.54 2.71
N ILE A 77 -11.58 5.30 3.65
CA ILE A 77 -11.58 4.05 4.43
C ILE A 77 -11.80 2.83 3.51
N LEU A 78 -12.68 2.95 2.52
CA LEU A 78 -12.86 1.92 1.51
C LEU A 78 -11.61 1.72 0.65
N PHE A 79 -10.86 2.79 0.36
CA PHE A 79 -9.61 2.72 -0.39
C PHE A 79 -8.58 1.82 0.32
N PHE A 80 -8.50 1.94 1.64
CA PHE A 80 -7.71 1.07 2.51
C PHE A 80 -8.18 -0.40 2.55
N ILE A 81 -9.28 -0.75 1.90
CA ILE A 81 -9.79 -2.13 1.79
C ILE A 81 -9.70 -2.62 0.33
N THR A 82 -10.12 -1.80 -0.62
CA THR A 82 -10.21 -2.15 -2.05
C THR A 82 -8.83 -2.28 -2.70
N VAL A 83 -7.91 -1.38 -2.40
CA VAL A 83 -6.54 -1.41 -2.92
C VAL A 83 -5.78 -2.66 -2.46
N PRO A 84 -5.64 -2.97 -1.15
CA PRO A 84 -4.90 -4.15 -0.74
C PRO A 84 -5.49 -5.45 -1.26
N TYR A 85 -6.82 -5.55 -1.30
CA TYR A 85 -7.51 -6.70 -1.88
C TYR A 85 -7.05 -6.92 -3.34
N SER A 86 -7.04 -5.85 -4.12
CA SER A 86 -6.64 -5.86 -5.53
C SER A 86 -5.15 -6.17 -5.72
N ILE A 87 -4.29 -5.60 -4.87
CA ILE A 87 -2.85 -5.86 -4.91
C ILE A 87 -2.52 -7.32 -4.54
N ILE A 88 -3.14 -7.87 -3.50
CA ILE A 88 -2.93 -9.27 -3.12
C ILE A 88 -3.49 -10.22 -4.21
N PHE A 89 -4.57 -9.84 -4.87
CA PHE A 89 -5.08 -10.56 -6.05
C PHE A 89 -4.07 -10.54 -7.20
N ILE A 90 -3.46 -9.39 -7.51
CA ILE A 90 -2.38 -9.27 -8.50
C ILE A 90 -1.20 -10.18 -8.11
N TYR A 91 -0.81 -10.20 -6.84
CA TYR A 91 0.27 -11.06 -6.35
C TYR A 91 -0.01 -12.55 -6.58
N GLU A 92 -1.19 -13.03 -6.19
CA GLU A 92 -1.56 -14.45 -6.39
C GLU A 92 -1.71 -14.80 -7.88
N THR A 93 -2.17 -13.84 -8.69
CA THR A 93 -2.23 -13.99 -10.15
C THR A 93 -0.84 -14.09 -10.76
N ALA A 94 0.08 -13.19 -10.38
CA ALA A 94 1.48 -13.23 -10.81
C ALA A 94 2.13 -14.56 -10.40
N LYS A 95 1.86 -15.02 -9.18
CA LYS A 95 2.36 -16.31 -8.68
C LYS A 95 1.79 -17.54 -9.41
N PHE A 96 0.57 -17.43 -9.93
CA PHE A 96 -0.05 -18.49 -10.71
C PHE A 96 0.59 -18.60 -12.11
N TYR A 97 0.87 -17.47 -12.76
CA TYR A 97 1.41 -17.45 -14.14
C TYR A 97 2.94 -17.45 -14.21
N LEU A 98 3.64 -16.95 -13.20
CA LEU A 98 5.09 -16.82 -13.19
C LEU A 98 5.71 -17.87 -12.26
N LYS A 99 6.88 -18.35 -12.66
CA LYS A 99 7.70 -19.22 -11.80
C LYS A 99 8.45 -18.36 -10.79
N GLU A 100 8.33 -18.69 -9.50
CA GLU A 100 9.12 -18.06 -8.45
C GLU A 100 10.62 -18.28 -8.71
N GLN A 101 11.39 -17.21 -8.57
CA GLN A 101 12.84 -17.21 -8.72
C GLN A 101 13.43 -16.34 -7.61
N GLU A 102 14.50 -16.81 -7.00
CA GLU A 102 15.18 -16.01 -6.00
C GLU A 102 16.09 -14.97 -6.67
N ILE A 103 15.98 -13.72 -6.24
CA ILE A 103 16.91 -12.65 -6.57
C ILE A 103 17.91 -12.53 -5.43
N PHE A 104 19.20 -12.56 -5.77
CA PHE A 104 20.28 -12.47 -4.81
C PHE A 104 20.82 -11.05 -4.74
N PHE A 105 20.29 -10.27 -3.80
CA PHE A 105 20.93 -9.03 -3.38
C PHE A 105 21.73 -9.28 -2.10
N SER A 106 22.89 -8.63 -2.01
CA SER A 106 23.69 -8.65 -0.78
C SER A 106 22.94 -7.95 0.35
N ARG A 107 22.99 -8.51 1.57
CA ARG A 107 22.34 -7.90 2.75
C ARG A 107 22.81 -6.46 3.02
N TYR A 108 24.02 -6.11 2.59
CA TYR A 108 24.58 -4.77 2.72
C TYR A 108 23.80 -3.72 1.91
N ILE A 109 23.16 -4.11 0.80
CA ILE A 109 22.30 -3.20 0.03
C ILE A 109 21.11 -2.76 0.88
N TYR A 110 20.45 -3.70 1.58
CA TYR A 110 19.32 -3.35 2.45
C TYR A 110 19.75 -2.50 3.64
N PHE A 111 20.94 -2.75 4.22
CA PHE A 111 21.49 -1.88 5.25
C PHE A 111 21.82 -0.48 4.72
N ALA A 112 22.36 -0.36 3.50
CA ALA A 112 22.59 0.93 2.86
C ALA A 112 21.27 1.68 2.61
N VAL A 113 20.22 0.98 2.15
CA VAL A 113 18.88 1.56 1.99
C VAL A 113 18.32 2.03 3.33
N MET A 114 18.41 1.21 4.39
CA MET A 114 18.00 1.60 5.73
C MET A 114 18.76 2.81 6.26
N PHE A 115 20.07 2.88 6.00
CA PHE A 115 20.90 4.03 6.36
C PHE A 115 20.44 5.30 5.63
N LEU A 116 20.23 5.23 4.31
CA LEU A 116 19.71 6.34 3.52
C LEU A 116 18.33 6.80 3.99
N LEU A 117 17.43 5.86 4.28
CA LEU A 117 16.10 6.17 4.83
C LEU A 117 16.21 6.86 6.20
N SER A 118 17.10 6.39 7.08
CA SER A 118 17.33 7.04 8.38
C SER A 118 17.88 8.46 8.24
N GLY A 119 18.78 8.69 7.28
CA GLY A 119 19.24 10.05 6.93
C GLY A 119 18.09 10.90 6.42
N GLY A 120 17.24 10.37 5.53
CA GLY A 120 16.05 11.05 5.01
C GLY A 120 15.06 11.44 6.12
N ILE A 121 14.78 10.56 7.07
CA ILE A 121 13.90 10.84 8.22
C ILE A 121 14.40 12.06 9.01
N ILE A 122 15.71 12.17 9.22
CA ILE A 122 16.32 13.31 9.94
C ILE A 122 16.25 14.59 9.10
N LEU A 123 16.58 14.49 7.80
CA LEU A 123 16.60 15.64 6.89
C LEU A 123 15.21 16.25 6.69
N PHE A 124 14.16 15.41 6.66
CA PHE A 124 12.79 15.83 6.45
C PHE A 124 11.97 15.91 7.76
N ALA A 125 12.62 16.01 8.92
CA ALA A 125 11.95 16.01 10.23
C ALA A 125 10.90 17.14 10.42
N HIS A 126 10.98 18.22 9.63
CA HIS A 126 10.01 19.31 9.64
C HIS A 126 8.81 19.10 8.69
N GLN A 127 8.85 18.08 7.84
CA GLN A 127 7.81 17.73 6.88
C GLN A 127 7.13 16.44 7.33
N ASN A 128 6.02 16.57 8.05
CA ASN A 128 5.35 15.45 8.71
C ASN A 128 5.05 14.29 7.76
N TYR A 129 4.47 14.57 6.58
CA TYR A 129 4.10 13.53 5.63
C TYR A 129 5.35 12.84 5.07
N THR A 130 6.32 13.60 4.55
CA THR A 130 7.58 13.05 4.02
C THR A 130 8.29 12.19 5.06
N MET A 131 8.43 12.69 6.29
CA MET A 131 9.10 11.96 7.38
C MET A 131 8.41 10.64 7.70
N ILE A 132 7.08 10.65 7.88
CA ILE A 132 6.35 9.45 8.31
C ILE A 132 6.35 8.37 7.23
N VAL A 133 6.26 8.75 5.95
CA VAL A 133 6.37 7.79 4.85
C VAL A 133 7.75 7.14 4.81
N LEU A 134 8.81 7.89 5.06
CA LEU A 134 10.17 7.34 5.16
C LEU A 134 10.30 6.40 6.37
N VAL A 135 9.65 6.70 7.50
CA VAL A 135 9.55 5.80 8.66
C VAL A 135 8.86 4.49 8.28
N PHE A 136 7.74 4.53 7.54
CA PHE A 136 7.06 3.31 7.10
C PHE A 136 7.90 2.50 6.11
N CYS A 137 8.61 3.15 5.18
CA CYS A 137 9.59 2.48 4.32
C CYS A 137 10.69 1.79 5.14
N PHE A 138 11.26 2.51 6.11
CA PHE A 138 12.30 1.97 6.99
C PHE A 138 11.78 0.77 7.79
N MET A 139 10.59 0.89 8.37
CA MET A 139 9.92 -0.18 9.10
C MET A 139 9.72 -1.42 8.22
N PHE A 140 9.28 -1.26 6.96
CA PHE A 140 9.18 -2.37 6.03
C PHE A 140 10.52 -3.09 5.87
N PHE A 141 11.62 -2.38 5.59
CA PHE A 141 12.93 -3.01 5.42
C PHE A 141 13.42 -3.70 6.69
N VAL A 142 13.18 -3.12 7.88
CA VAL A 142 13.47 -3.79 9.16
C VAL A 142 12.72 -5.12 9.26
N LEU A 143 11.41 -5.11 9.08
CA LEU A 143 10.59 -6.32 9.16
C LEU A 143 10.98 -7.35 8.09
N ALA A 144 11.27 -6.89 6.87
CA ALA A 144 11.66 -7.74 5.77
C ALA A 144 13.04 -8.37 5.99
N VAL A 145 14.02 -7.64 6.52
CA VAL A 145 15.38 -8.17 6.76
C VAL A 145 15.46 -9.07 8.00
N PHE A 146 14.74 -8.74 9.07
CA PHE A 146 14.90 -9.42 10.37
C PHE A 146 13.80 -10.44 10.68
N ILE A 147 12.58 -10.24 10.19
CA ILE A 147 11.43 -11.12 10.50
C ILE A 147 11.11 -12.03 9.34
N PHE A 148 11.08 -11.51 8.10
CA PHE A 148 10.70 -12.31 6.93
C PHE A 148 11.60 -12.11 5.71
N PRO A 149 12.89 -12.49 5.78
CA PRO A 149 13.87 -12.37 4.68
C PRO A 149 13.44 -12.91 3.30
N PRO A 150 12.65 -14.00 3.20
CA PRO A 150 12.27 -14.54 1.90
C PRO A 150 11.52 -13.57 0.99
N ILE A 151 10.83 -12.54 1.54
CA ILE A 151 10.11 -11.57 0.72
C ILE A 151 11.03 -10.78 -0.21
N LEU A 152 12.20 -10.37 0.29
CA LEU A 152 13.16 -9.58 -0.46
C LEU A 152 13.85 -10.39 -1.56
N LYS A 153 13.86 -11.71 -1.44
CA LYS A 153 14.38 -12.62 -2.45
C LYS A 153 13.34 -12.99 -3.51
N SER A 154 12.05 -12.82 -3.26
CA SER A 154 10.99 -13.22 -4.20
C SER A 154 10.96 -12.31 -5.42
N LYS A 155 11.21 -12.87 -6.61
CA LYS A 155 11.04 -12.13 -7.87
C LYS A 155 9.59 -11.73 -8.07
N ILE A 156 8.64 -12.58 -7.68
CA ILE A 156 7.21 -12.28 -7.82
C ILE A 156 6.80 -11.09 -6.94
N PHE A 157 7.35 -10.96 -5.73
CA PHE A 157 7.14 -9.78 -4.89
C PHE A 157 7.55 -8.50 -5.63
N TRP A 158 8.79 -8.42 -6.13
CA TRP A 158 9.28 -7.25 -6.85
C TRP A 158 8.50 -6.96 -8.14
N ILE A 159 8.12 -8.00 -8.90
CA ILE A 159 7.25 -7.85 -10.07
C ILE A 159 5.89 -7.29 -9.66
N THR A 160 5.32 -7.74 -8.55
CA THR A 160 4.02 -7.24 -8.06
C THR A 160 4.12 -5.77 -7.70
N ILE A 161 5.20 -5.35 -7.02
CA ILE A 161 5.46 -3.93 -6.72
C ILE A 161 5.55 -3.10 -8.01
N LEU A 162 6.25 -3.60 -9.02
CA LEU A 162 6.36 -2.88 -10.31
C LEU A 162 5.01 -2.79 -11.02
N ILE A 163 4.24 -3.88 -11.06
CA ILE A 163 2.91 -3.90 -11.67
C ILE A 163 1.96 -2.97 -10.90
N SER A 164 2.02 -2.91 -9.57
CA SER A 164 1.15 -2.07 -8.75
C SER A 164 1.34 -0.58 -9.01
N TYR A 165 2.51 -0.16 -9.50
CA TYR A 165 2.72 1.23 -9.89
C TYR A 165 1.89 1.67 -11.10
N ILE A 166 1.47 0.75 -11.98
CA ILE A 166 0.61 1.08 -13.12
C ILE A 166 -0.76 1.63 -12.67
N PRO A 167 -1.58 0.88 -11.90
CA PRO A 167 -2.85 1.41 -11.40
C PRO A 167 -2.64 2.56 -10.40
N PHE A 168 -1.56 2.53 -9.60
CA PHE A 168 -1.20 3.65 -8.72
C PHE A 168 -1.05 4.97 -9.49
N LEU A 169 -0.31 4.98 -10.60
CA LEU A 169 -0.08 6.19 -11.39
C LEU A 169 -1.40 6.73 -11.95
N ILE A 170 -2.28 5.84 -12.42
CA ILE A 170 -3.59 6.22 -12.98
C ILE A 170 -4.47 6.80 -11.88
N VAL A 171 -4.62 6.08 -10.76
CA VAL A 171 -5.53 6.46 -9.67
C VAL A 171 -5.05 7.72 -8.97
N ASN A 172 -3.77 7.81 -8.59
CA ASN A 172 -3.26 9.00 -7.92
C ASN A 172 -3.20 10.21 -8.83
N TYR A 173 -2.98 10.04 -10.13
CA TYR A 173 -3.15 11.14 -11.06
C TYR A 173 -4.58 11.67 -11.03
N ILE A 174 -5.59 10.81 -11.04
CA ILE A 174 -7.00 11.22 -10.94
C ILE A 174 -7.28 11.91 -9.60
N LEU A 175 -6.85 11.32 -8.47
CA LEU A 175 -7.08 11.85 -7.12
C LEU A 175 -6.45 13.22 -6.86
N THR A 176 -5.35 13.54 -7.56
CA THR A 176 -4.62 14.80 -7.39
C THR A 176 -4.95 15.84 -8.48
N SER A 177 -5.39 15.41 -9.66
CA SER A 177 -5.78 16.30 -10.77
C SER A 177 -7.24 16.76 -10.66
N LEU A 178 -8.16 15.85 -10.33
CA LEU A 178 -9.42 16.20 -9.70
C LEU A 178 -9.04 16.35 -8.23
N PRO A 179 -8.98 17.56 -7.64
CA PRO A 179 -8.44 17.78 -6.31
C PRO A 179 -9.36 17.18 -5.23
N ILE A 180 -9.47 15.84 -5.23
CA ILE A 180 -10.17 14.97 -4.30
C ILE A 180 -9.35 14.94 -3.03
N VAL A 181 -8.03 14.75 -3.18
CA VAL A 181 -7.03 14.87 -2.11
C VAL A 181 -6.09 16.02 -2.46
N THR A 182 -5.94 16.96 -1.53
CA THR A 182 -5.03 18.09 -1.68
C THR A 182 -4.03 18.12 -0.54
N TYR A 183 -2.75 18.35 -0.86
CA TYR A 183 -1.66 18.32 0.11
C TYR A 183 -1.26 19.73 0.53
N ASN A 184 -0.90 19.88 1.79
CA ASN A 184 -0.28 21.09 2.29
C ASN A 184 1.20 21.13 1.89
N SER A 185 1.62 22.23 1.27
CA SER A 185 2.99 22.44 0.81
C SER A 185 4.03 22.38 1.91
N SER A 186 3.66 22.62 3.19
CA SER A 186 4.60 22.48 4.32
C SER A 186 4.80 21.03 4.77
N ALA A 187 3.89 20.13 4.41
CA ALA A 187 3.93 18.73 4.82
C ALA A 187 4.72 17.85 3.85
N ILE A 188 4.85 18.28 2.59
CA ILE A 188 5.54 17.56 1.50
C ILE A 188 6.88 18.21 1.12
N TRP A 189 7.72 17.45 0.44
CA TRP A 189 8.96 17.90 -0.20
C TRP A 189 8.67 18.94 -1.30
N GLY A 190 7.51 18.85 -1.94
CA GLY A 190 7.02 19.82 -2.93
C GLY A 190 7.30 19.43 -4.37
N ASN A 191 8.18 18.46 -4.62
CA ASN A 191 8.38 17.88 -5.94
C ASN A 191 7.22 16.94 -6.31
N ARG A 192 6.81 16.98 -7.59
CA ARG A 192 5.69 16.18 -8.10
C ARG A 192 6.06 15.48 -9.40
N PHE A 193 5.56 14.26 -9.58
CA PHE A 193 5.46 13.60 -10.87
C PHE A 193 4.07 13.87 -11.45
N LEU A 194 3.97 14.63 -12.54
CA LEU A 194 2.70 15.17 -13.03
C LEU A 194 2.02 16.00 -11.91
N THR A 195 0.95 15.48 -11.30
CA THR A 195 0.25 16.08 -10.16
C THR A 195 0.51 15.37 -8.83
N ILE A 196 1.19 14.23 -8.87
CA ILE A 196 1.38 13.31 -7.73
C ILE A 196 2.63 13.70 -6.95
N PRO A 197 2.55 13.96 -5.63
CA PRO A 197 3.74 14.15 -4.78
C PRO A 197 4.70 12.95 -4.88
N PHE A 198 6.01 13.20 -4.82
CA PHE A 198 6.99 12.11 -4.82
C PHE A 198 6.86 11.18 -3.61
N GLU A 199 6.39 11.69 -2.48
CA GLU A 199 6.09 10.95 -1.26
C GLU A 199 5.11 9.81 -1.51
N ASP A 200 4.11 10.03 -2.37
CA ASP A 200 3.09 9.02 -2.65
C ASP A 200 3.68 7.74 -3.24
N PHE A 201 4.83 7.82 -3.94
CA PHE A 201 5.53 6.64 -4.43
C PHE A 201 6.11 5.82 -3.28
N PHE A 202 6.73 6.49 -2.29
CA PHE A 202 7.24 5.82 -1.08
C PHE A 202 6.09 5.32 -0.20
N TYR A 203 4.98 6.05 -0.16
CA TYR A 203 3.76 5.67 0.55
C TYR A 203 3.17 4.39 -0.05
N SER A 204 2.96 4.38 -1.37
CA SER A 204 2.49 3.23 -2.12
C SER A 204 3.42 2.03 -1.97
N PHE A 205 4.74 2.25 -2.05
CA PHE A 205 5.74 1.20 -1.82
C PHE A 205 5.62 0.61 -0.43
N SER A 206 5.68 1.43 0.62
CA SER A 206 5.72 0.95 2.01
C SER A 206 4.43 0.22 2.38
N MET A 207 3.28 0.79 2.04
CA MET A 207 1.98 0.20 2.30
C MET A 207 1.78 -1.12 1.56
N THR A 208 2.04 -1.14 0.24
CA THR A 208 1.92 -2.35 -0.55
C THR A 208 2.85 -3.45 -0.04
N SER A 209 4.08 -3.09 0.29
CA SER A 209 5.07 -4.03 0.76
C SER A 209 4.71 -4.62 2.12
N LEU A 210 4.12 -3.82 3.02
CA LEU A 210 3.63 -4.28 4.32
C LEU A 210 2.40 -5.17 4.18
N TRP A 211 1.44 -4.84 3.30
CA TRP A 211 0.31 -5.72 3.03
C TRP A 211 0.78 -7.10 2.53
N LEU A 212 1.71 -7.14 1.58
CA LEU A 212 2.25 -8.40 1.07
C LEU A 212 3.05 -9.15 2.14
N LEU A 213 3.82 -8.45 2.98
CA LEU A 213 4.57 -9.06 4.08
C LEU A 213 3.63 -9.74 5.08
N VAL A 214 2.62 -9.03 5.58
CA VAL A 214 1.67 -9.58 6.56
C VAL A 214 0.84 -10.70 5.94
N TYR A 215 0.39 -10.53 4.68
CA TYR A 215 -0.34 -11.55 3.95
C TYR A 215 0.46 -12.86 3.83
N LEU A 216 1.73 -12.78 3.43
CA LEU A 216 2.59 -13.96 3.26
C LEU A 216 2.88 -14.67 4.57
N ILE A 217 3.08 -13.93 5.66
CA ILE A 217 3.24 -14.51 7.00
C ILE A 217 1.95 -15.22 7.43
N ALA A 218 0.79 -14.58 7.24
CA ALA A 218 -0.52 -15.15 7.58
C ALA A 218 -0.85 -16.41 6.75
N ASP A 219 -0.65 -16.38 5.43
CA ASP A 219 -0.90 -17.54 4.55
C ASP A 219 -0.01 -18.73 4.91
N ARG A 220 1.26 -18.49 5.28
CA ARG A 220 2.17 -19.57 5.73
C ARG A 220 1.68 -20.20 7.04
N LYS A 221 1.31 -19.40 8.03
CA LYS A 221 0.81 -19.89 9.33
C LYS A 221 -0.49 -20.70 9.18
N LEU A 222 -1.45 -20.17 8.44
CA LEU A 222 -2.75 -20.82 8.22
C LEU A 222 -2.63 -22.13 7.42
N LYS A 223 -1.67 -22.23 6.49
CA LYS A 223 -1.37 -23.49 5.79
C LYS A 223 -0.75 -24.55 6.70
N TRP A 224 0.07 -24.13 7.65
CA TRP A 224 0.68 -25.05 8.62
C TRP A 224 -0.38 -25.64 9.56
N GLN A 225 -1.28 -24.80 10.10
CA GLN A 225 -2.39 -25.23 10.96
C GLN A 225 -3.42 -26.16 10.30
N ARG A 226 -3.52 -26.17 8.97
CA ARG A 226 -4.43 -27.07 8.22
C ARG A 226 -3.80 -28.44 7.90
N LYS A 227 -2.51 -28.63 8.20
CA LYS A 227 -1.78 -29.88 7.97
C LYS A 227 -1.64 -30.75 9.23
N GLU A 228 -2.03 -30.22 10.38
CA GLU A 228 -2.21 -30.92 11.66
C GLU A 228 -3.68 -31.34 11.80
#